data_AF-A0AA95I2Z3-F1
#
_entry.id   AF-A0AA95I2Z3-F1
#
_cell.length_a   1.000
_cell.length_b   1.000
_cell.length_c   1.000
_cell.angle_alpha   90.00
_cell.angle_beta   90.00
_cell.angle_gamma   90.00
#
_symmetry.space_group_name_H-M   'P 1'
#
loop_
_entity.id
_entity.type
_entity.pdbx_description
1 polymer ?
#
loop_
_entity_poly.entity_id
_entity_poly.type
_entity_poly.pdbx_seq_one_letter_code
_entity_poly.pdbx_strand_id
1 'polypeptide(L)'
;MRKSFELEDSFRNLNQIPRSEIQKRKTYNTILQNGKPGRQLNYIVKHWTGSFLTFVMVLACAAFLFTEVQTPAYDGQTASNPAQVLATSAPVITYLTKSDSGDLFNLHSNLTRKGVTIIDDPSWMETLNRTLNGQSSVKEVKSLDQAYDILVIYENRKPDKCKLWIDGDKVYIKKIKEQRIYKIEKDKSEKVIAMIRDMEEQVQF
;
A
#
# COMPACT_ATOMS: atom_id res chain seq x y z
N MET A 1 16.64 -41.62 38.17
CA MET A 1 16.20 -42.27 39.42
C MET A 1 17.12 -42.05 40.64
N ARG A 2 18.21 -41.26 40.56
CA ARG A 2 19.11 -41.03 41.72
C ARG A 2 18.61 -40.01 42.76
N LYS A 3 17.74 -39.06 42.38
CA LYS A 3 17.29 -37.97 43.26
C LYS A 3 16.36 -38.41 44.41
N SER A 4 15.62 -39.51 44.27
CA SER A 4 14.71 -39.98 45.32
C SER A 4 15.45 -40.66 46.47
N PHE A 5 16.57 -41.33 46.20
CA PHE A 5 17.39 -42.00 47.21
C PHE A 5 18.10 -41.02 48.16
N GLU A 6 18.60 -39.89 47.64
CA GLU A 6 19.24 -38.85 48.46
C GLU A 6 18.24 -38.15 49.40
N LEU A 7 16.98 -38.04 48.98
CA LEU A 7 15.89 -37.54 49.83
C LEU A 7 15.58 -38.51 50.96
N GLU A 8 15.51 -39.81 50.68
CA GLU A 8 15.23 -40.87 51.68
C GLU A 8 16.29 -40.91 52.80
N ASP A 9 17.58 -40.84 52.44
CA ASP A 9 18.69 -40.80 53.40
C ASP A 9 18.71 -39.49 54.22
N SER A 10 18.33 -38.37 53.61
CA SER A 10 18.18 -37.09 54.31
C SER A 10 17.06 -37.14 55.35
N PHE A 11 15.95 -37.84 55.07
CA PHE A 11 14.85 -38.04 56.03
C PHE A 11 15.24 -38.99 57.17
N ARG A 12 16.07 -40.00 56.91
CA ARG A 12 16.58 -40.92 57.95
C ARG A 12 17.43 -40.18 58.99
N ASN A 13 18.31 -39.28 58.54
CA ASN A 13 19.12 -38.44 59.44
C ASN A 13 18.29 -37.43 60.26
N LEU A 14 17.21 -36.89 59.69
CA LEU A 14 16.29 -36.00 60.41
C LEU A 14 15.52 -36.69 61.55
N ASN A 15 15.39 -38.02 61.51
CA ASN A 15 14.61 -38.79 62.48
C ASN A 15 15.36 -39.05 63.80
N GLN A 16 16.69 -38.91 63.80
CA GLN A 16 17.57 -39.08 64.97
C GLN A 16 17.63 -37.86 65.89
N ILE A 17 17.11 -36.70 65.46
CA ILE A 17 17.03 -35.50 66.30
C ILE A 17 15.85 -35.67 67.28
N PRO A 18 16.07 -35.58 68.61
CA PRO A 18 15.00 -35.76 69.59
C PRO A 18 14.02 -34.59 69.49
N ARG A 19 12.91 -34.80 68.78
CA ARG A 19 11.80 -33.85 68.60
C ARG A 19 10.49 -34.54 68.94
N SER A 20 9.54 -33.79 69.47
CA SER A 20 8.22 -34.34 69.79
C SER A 20 7.48 -34.80 68.53
N GLU A 21 6.66 -35.85 68.64
CA GLU A 21 5.90 -36.38 67.50
C GLU A 21 5.00 -35.33 66.84
N ILE A 22 4.51 -34.37 67.63
CA ILE A 22 3.71 -33.24 67.17
C ILE A 22 4.52 -32.34 66.23
N GLN A 23 5.78 -32.07 66.56
CA GLN A 23 6.67 -31.30 65.69
C GLN A 23 7.00 -32.06 64.40
N LYS A 24 7.16 -33.39 64.46
CA LYS A 24 7.38 -34.22 63.27
C LYS A 24 6.17 -34.20 62.34
N ARG A 25 4.96 -34.38 62.88
CA ARG A 25 3.71 -34.30 62.10
C ARG A 25 3.48 -32.92 61.49
N LYS A 26 3.76 -31.86 62.24
CA LYS A 26 3.65 -30.47 61.74
C LYS A 26 4.63 -30.22 60.58
N THR A 27 5.88 -30.64 60.74
CA THR A 27 6.92 -30.49 59.71
C THR A 27 6.59 -31.31 58.46
N TYR A 28 6.13 -32.55 58.63
CA TYR A 28 5.71 -33.40 57.51
C TYR A 28 4.55 -32.80 56.72
N ASN A 29 3.51 -32.31 57.41
CA ASN A 29 2.38 -31.63 56.76
C ASN A 29 2.82 -30.34 56.04
N THR A 30 3.76 -29.58 56.60
CA THR A 30 4.31 -28.39 55.94
C THR A 30 5.10 -28.75 54.68
N ILE A 31 5.89 -29.83 54.70
CA ILE A 31 6.64 -30.30 53.52
C ILE A 31 5.67 -30.80 52.44
N LEU A 32 4.61 -31.54 52.81
CA LEU A 32 3.58 -32.01 51.89
C LEU A 32 2.76 -30.87 51.27
N GLN A 33 2.48 -29.81 52.02
CA GLN A 33 1.79 -28.63 51.51
C GLN A 33 2.69 -27.79 50.59
N ASN A 34 3.98 -27.65 50.94
CA ASN A 34 4.94 -26.88 50.15
C ASN A 34 5.49 -27.65 48.93
N GLY A 35 5.44 -28.99 48.95
CA GLY A 35 5.91 -29.87 47.86
C GLY A 35 4.86 -30.15 46.78
N LYS A 36 3.60 -29.74 46.95
CA LYS A 36 2.58 -29.81 45.90
C LYS A 36 2.77 -28.64 44.93
N PRO A 37 2.93 -28.85 43.61
CA PRO A 37 3.09 -27.79 42.62
C PRO A 37 1.74 -27.11 42.30
N GLY A 38 0.94 -26.79 43.33
CA GLY A 38 -0.44 -26.31 43.19
C GLY A 38 -0.60 -24.80 43.04
N ARG A 39 0.49 -24.02 43.00
CA ARG A 39 0.41 -22.54 42.98
C ARG A 39 0.91 -21.87 41.70
N GLN A 40 1.51 -22.60 40.76
CA GLN A 40 2.00 -21.98 39.52
C GLN A 40 0.88 -21.74 38.50
N LEU A 41 -0.15 -22.60 38.45
CA LEU A 41 -1.28 -22.44 37.53
C LEU A 41 -2.05 -21.13 37.80
N ASN A 42 -2.27 -20.76 39.07
CA ASN A 42 -2.99 -19.52 39.39
C ASN A 42 -2.21 -18.25 39.03
N TYR A 43 -0.88 -18.30 38.94
CA TYR A 43 -0.09 -17.14 38.51
C TYR A 43 -0.13 -16.98 36.99
N ILE A 44 -0.06 -18.10 36.25
CA ILE A 44 -0.17 -18.13 34.79
C ILE A 44 -1.56 -17.62 34.38
N VAL A 45 -2.63 -18.13 34.99
CA VAL A 45 -4.02 -17.73 34.69
C VAL A 45 -4.29 -16.25 35.01
N LYS A 46 -3.65 -15.70 36.06
CA LYS A 46 -3.86 -14.31 36.49
C LYS A 46 -3.17 -13.27 35.60
N HIS A 47 -2.12 -13.65 34.88
CA HIS A 47 -1.44 -12.79 33.90
C HIS A 47 -1.74 -13.14 32.44
N TRP A 48 -2.48 -14.22 32.20
CA TRP A 48 -2.83 -14.69 30.84
C TRP A 48 -3.74 -13.70 30.11
N THR A 49 -4.68 -13.06 30.81
CA THR A 49 -5.60 -12.08 30.22
C THR A 49 -4.87 -10.85 29.68
N GLY A 50 -3.87 -10.34 30.42
CA GLY A 50 -3.04 -9.21 29.97
C GLY A 50 -2.16 -9.57 28.77
N SER A 51 -1.54 -10.75 28.81
CA SER A 51 -0.70 -11.23 27.69
C SER A 51 -1.52 -11.51 26.43
N PHE A 52 -2.72 -12.08 26.59
CA PHE A 52 -3.65 -12.30 25.47
C PHE A 52 -4.12 -10.97 24.86
N LEU A 53 -4.42 -9.96 25.68
CA LEU A 53 -4.78 -8.63 25.19
C LEU A 53 -3.64 -8.01 24.37
N THR A 54 -2.39 -8.10 24.85
CA THR A 54 -1.24 -7.60 24.08
C THR A 54 -1.03 -8.36 22.78
N PHE A 55 -1.25 -9.69 22.77
CA PHE A 55 -1.13 -10.50 21.57
C PHE A 55 -2.19 -10.12 20.53
N VAL A 56 -3.44 -9.92 20.95
CA VAL A 56 -4.53 -9.46 20.06
C VAL A 56 -4.23 -8.06 19.51
N MET A 57 -3.70 -7.15 20.33
CA MET A 57 -3.35 -5.80 19.88
C MET A 57 -2.22 -5.81 18.85
N VAL A 58 -1.15 -6.61 19.09
CA VAL A 58 -0.05 -6.78 18.13
C VAL A 58 -0.57 -7.40 16.82
N LEU A 59 -1.50 -8.36 16.89
CA LEU A 59 -2.08 -9.00 15.71
C LEU A 59 -3.00 -8.03 14.93
N ALA A 60 -3.75 -7.19 15.63
CA ALA A 60 -4.55 -6.13 15.03
C ALA A 60 -3.69 -5.05 14.37
N CYS A 61 -2.60 -4.62 15.03
CA CYS A 61 -1.64 -3.68 14.44
C CYS A 61 -0.90 -4.29 13.25
N ALA A 62 -0.49 -5.56 13.33
CA ALA A 62 0.15 -6.26 12.22
C ALA A 62 -0.82 -6.43 11.04
N ALA A 63 -2.08 -6.77 11.30
CA ALA A 63 -3.11 -6.81 10.26
C ALA A 63 -3.37 -5.43 9.65
N PHE A 64 -3.43 -4.37 10.46
CA PHE A 64 -3.59 -3.00 9.98
C PHE A 64 -2.41 -2.52 9.13
N LEU A 65 -1.18 -2.80 9.58
CA LEU A 65 0.03 -2.50 8.81
C LEU A 65 0.11 -3.35 7.54
N PHE A 66 -0.28 -4.61 7.59
CA PHE A 66 -0.33 -5.48 6.42
C PHE A 66 -1.40 -5.01 5.43
N THR A 67 -2.56 -4.56 5.91
CA THR A 67 -3.57 -3.92 5.07
C THR A 67 -3.03 -2.63 4.48
N GLU A 68 -2.38 -1.74 5.24
CA GLU A 68 -1.78 -0.51 4.66
C GLU A 68 -0.65 -0.78 3.66
N VAL A 69 0.16 -1.82 3.88
CA VAL A 69 1.25 -2.21 2.96
C VAL A 69 0.70 -2.87 1.69
N GLN A 70 -0.35 -3.68 1.77
CA GLN A 70 -1.00 -4.28 0.58
C GLN A 70 -2.02 -3.35 -0.09
N THR A 71 -2.60 -2.43 0.67
CA THR A 71 -3.56 -1.41 0.21
C THR A 71 -2.99 -0.03 0.53
N PRO A 72 -2.02 0.47 -0.26
CA PRO A 72 -1.54 1.84 -0.06
C PRO A 72 -2.72 2.80 -0.19
N ALA A 73 -3.16 3.37 0.94
CA ALA A 73 -4.24 4.36 1.06
C ALA A 73 -5.33 4.23 -0.02
N TYR A 74 -6.11 3.15 0.08
CA TYR A 74 -7.30 2.99 -0.74
C TYR A 74 -8.42 3.91 -0.25
N ASP A 75 -8.37 5.14 -0.74
CA ASP A 75 -9.51 6.02 -0.97
C ASP A 75 -10.42 5.43 -2.08
N GLY A 76 -10.62 4.10 -2.09
CA GLY A 76 -11.11 3.33 -3.23
C GLY A 76 -11.77 2.00 -2.86
N GLN A 77 -13.03 2.10 -2.44
CA GLN A 77 -13.99 0.98 -2.46
C GLN A 77 -14.44 0.59 -3.89
N THR A 78 -13.74 1.00 -4.95
CA THR A 78 -14.08 0.68 -6.36
C THR A 78 -13.14 -0.33 -7.02
N ALA A 79 -12.34 -1.06 -6.24
CA ALA A 79 -11.34 -2.01 -6.76
C ALA A 79 -11.87 -3.42 -7.11
N SER A 80 -13.18 -3.65 -7.11
CA SER A 80 -13.74 -4.94 -7.55
C SER A 80 -13.79 -5.07 -9.09
N ASN A 81 -13.69 -3.96 -9.84
CA ASN A 81 -13.74 -4.00 -11.31
C ASN A 81 -13.06 -2.78 -11.97
N PRO A 82 -11.72 -2.66 -11.93
CA PRO A 82 -11.02 -1.54 -12.58
C PRO A 82 -11.32 -1.48 -14.09
N ALA A 83 -11.47 -2.63 -14.74
CA ALA A 83 -11.75 -2.72 -16.18
C ALA A 83 -13.14 -2.16 -16.58
N GLN A 84 -14.15 -2.25 -15.71
CA GLN A 84 -15.49 -1.68 -16.01
C GLN A 84 -15.57 -0.19 -15.71
N VAL A 85 -14.92 0.30 -14.65
CA VAL A 85 -14.94 1.75 -14.32
C VAL A 85 -14.14 2.58 -15.35
N LEU A 86 -13.07 2.02 -15.90
CA LEU A 86 -12.28 2.61 -16.99
C LEU A 86 -13.08 2.73 -18.30
N ALA A 87 -14.05 1.85 -18.54
CA ALA A 87 -14.91 1.88 -19.72
C ALA A 87 -16.05 2.91 -19.62
N THR A 88 -16.54 3.23 -18.41
CA THR A 88 -17.73 4.07 -18.20
C THR A 88 -17.42 5.54 -17.93
N SER A 89 -16.15 5.92 -17.73
CA SER A 89 -15.79 7.31 -17.44
C SER A 89 -15.16 7.97 -18.67
N ALA A 90 -15.99 8.62 -19.48
CA ALA A 90 -15.52 9.45 -20.58
C ALA A 90 -14.72 10.65 -20.02
N PRO A 91 -13.54 10.96 -20.56
CA PRO A 91 -12.90 12.24 -20.29
C PRO A 91 -13.79 13.36 -20.82
N VAL A 92 -13.86 14.45 -20.08
CA VAL A 92 -14.75 15.60 -20.35
C VAL A 92 -13.95 16.79 -20.84
N ILE A 93 -12.80 17.03 -20.20
CA ILE A 93 -11.88 18.12 -20.53
C ILE A 93 -10.46 17.63 -20.31
N THR A 94 -9.58 17.99 -21.22
CA THR A 94 -8.13 17.79 -21.04
C THR A 94 -7.43 19.13 -20.96
N TYR A 95 -6.56 19.29 -19.97
CA TYR A 95 -5.63 20.43 -19.91
C TYR A 95 -4.24 19.96 -20.30
N LEU A 96 -3.57 20.74 -21.14
CA LEU A 96 -2.26 20.43 -21.68
C LEU A 96 -1.33 21.64 -21.52
N THR A 97 -0.11 21.40 -21.03
CA THR A 97 0.99 22.37 -21.02
C THR A 97 2.28 21.69 -21.47
N LYS A 98 3.19 22.46 -22.07
CA LYS A 98 4.59 22.05 -22.20
C LYS A 98 5.19 21.79 -20.82
N SER A 99 5.96 20.71 -20.69
CA SER A 99 6.59 20.33 -19.43
C SER A 99 8.07 20.68 -19.46
N ASP A 100 8.55 21.32 -18.40
CA ASP A 100 9.97 21.65 -18.22
C ASP A 100 10.80 20.43 -17.75
N SER A 101 10.15 19.31 -17.43
CA SER A 101 10.79 18.11 -16.89
C SER A 101 10.12 16.83 -17.36
N GLY A 102 10.90 15.79 -17.63
CA GLY A 102 10.40 14.46 -17.97
C GLY A 102 9.75 13.71 -16.80
N ASP A 103 10.06 14.07 -15.56
CA ASP A 103 9.63 13.32 -14.36
C ASP A 103 8.66 14.10 -13.46
N LEU A 104 8.81 15.43 -13.38
CA LEU A 104 7.99 16.27 -12.50
C LEU A 104 6.77 16.79 -13.23
N PHE A 105 5.58 16.64 -12.63
CA PHE A 105 4.35 17.19 -13.18
C PHE A 105 4.15 18.62 -12.72
N ASN A 106 4.22 19.56 -13.65
CA ASN A 106 4.23 20.99 -13.36
C ASN A 106 2.87 21.66 -13.59
N LEU A 107 1.89 20.97 -14.19
CA LEU A 107 0.55 21.50 -14.36
C LEU A 107 -0.16 21.58 -12.98
N HIS A 108 -0.07 22.75 -12.35
CA HIS A 108 -0.79 23.05 -11.12
C HIS A 108 -2.24 23.37 -11.46
N SER A 109 -3.16 23.14 -10.51
CA SER A 109 -4.60 23.36 -10.63
C SER A 109 -5.03 24.81 -10.91
N ASN A 110 -4.08 25.72 -11.15
CA ASN A 110 -4.34 27.10 -11.52
C ASN A 110 -4.38 27.21 -13.06
N LEU A 111 -5.53 26.80 -13.60
CA LEU A 111 -5.84 26.65 -15.03
C LEU A 111 -5.87 27.98 -15.81
N THR A 112 -5.61 29.09 -15.14
CA THR A 112 -5.63 30.47 -15.68
C THR A 112 -4.24 30.99 -16.07
N ARG A 113 -3.20 30.16 -15.96
CA ARG A 113 -1.83 30.54 -16.31
C ARG A 113 -1.64 30.53 -17.83
N LYS A 114 -0.94 31.55 -18.37
CA LYS A 114 -0.41 31.53 -19.75
C LYS A 114 0.41 30.25 -19.95
N GLY A 115 0.22 29.54 -21.06
CA GLY A 115 0.91 28.26 -21.31
C GLY A 115 0.02 27.01 -21.25
N VAL A 116 -1.24 27.13 -20.80
CA VAL A 116 -2.17 26.01 -20.65
C VAL A 116 -3.26 26.09 -21.72
N THR A 117 -3.44 25.01 -22.48
CA THR A 117 -4.56 24.89 -23.41
C THR A 117 -5.57 23.89 -22.90
N ILE A 118 -6.83 24.23 -23.12
CA ILE A 118 -7.99 23.38 -22.86
C ILE A 118 -8.34 22.68 -24.17
N ILE A 119 -8.36 21.35 -24.15
CA ILE A 119 -8.78 20.52 -25.28
C ILE A 119 -10.09 19.84 -24.90
N ASP A 120 -11.15 20.19 -25.62
CA ASP A 120 -12.50 19.62 -25.52
C ASP A 120 -12.91 18.85 -26.80
N ASP A 121 -11.93 18.55 -27.67
CA ASP A 121 -12.18 17.80 -28.92
C ASP A 121 -12.58 16.33 -28.65
N PRO A 122 -13.73 15.85 -29.17
CA PRO A 122 -14.18 14.48 -28.96
C PRO A 122 -13.23 13.40 -29.50
N SER A 123 -12.55 13.67 -30.62
CA SER A 123 -11.62 12.72 -31.25
C SER A 123 -10.34 12.58 -30.43
N TRP A 124 -9.85 13.67 -29.86
CA TRP A 124 -8.78 13.67 -28.87
C TRP A 124 -9.15 12.83 -27.64
N MET A 125 -10.33 13.10 -27.07
CA MET A 125 -10.84 12.43 -25.88
C MET A 125 -11.00 10.92 -26.09
N GLU A 126 -11.55 10.49 -27.24
CA GLU A 126 -11.65 9.08 -27.61
C GLU A 126 -10.26 8.42 -27.71
N THR A 127 -9.30 9.12 -28.33
CA THR A 127 -7.93 8.63 -28.51
C THR A 127 -7.22 8.45 -27.17
N LEU A 128 -7.32 9.43 -26.27
CA LEU A 128 -6.76 9.34 -24.92
C LEU A 128 -7.41 8.21 -24.14
N ASN A 129 -8.75 8.13 -24.13
CA ASN A 129 -9.46 7.11 -23.37
C ASN A 129 -9.05 5.69 -23.82
N ARG A 130 -9.04 5.46 -25.13
CA ARG A 130 -8.62 4.16 -25.71
C ARG A 130 -7.17 3.82 -25.36
N THR A 131 -6.28 4.81 -25.40
CA THR A 131 -4.85 4.61 -25.08
C THR A 131 -4.64 4.33 -23.59
N LEU A 132 -5.27 5.09 -22.71
CA LEU A 132 -5.16 4.97 -21.25
C LEU A 132 -5.86 3.73 -20.67
N ASN A 133 -6.80 3.15 -21.41
CA ASN A 133 -7.46 1.88 -21.09
C ASN A 133 -6.62 0.65 -21.47
N GLY A 134 -5.37 0.85 -21.92
CA GLY A 134 -4.35 -0.20 -21.93
C GLY A 134 -4.25 -1.03 -23.19
N GLN A 135 -4.86 -0.61 -24.29
CA GLN A 135 -4.82 -1.37 -25.54
C GLN A 135 -3.40 -1.44 -26.16
N SER A 136 -2.50 -0.53 -25.76
CA SER A 136 -1.18 -0.34 -26.40
C SER A 136 -0.06 -0.07 -25.39
N SER A 137 0.08 -0.90 -24.34
CA SER A 137 1.16 -0.72 -23.35
C SER A 137 2.55 -1.10 -23.89
N VAL A 138 3.58 -0.34 -23.54
CA VAL A 138 4.99 -0.55 -23.92
C VAL A 138 5.87 -0.56 -22.66
N LYS A 139 6.93 -1.39 -22.65
CA LYS A 139 7.76 -1.63 -21.45
C LYS A 139 8.79 -0.53 -21.16
N GLU A 140 9.33 0.14 -22.19
CA GLU A 140 10.36 1.15 -21.99
C GLU A 140 10.48 2.09 -23.21
N VAL A 141 10.65 3.38 -22.96
CA VAL A 141 10.91 4.41 -23.98
C VAL A 141 11.99 5.34 -23.43
N LYS A 142 12.97 5.70 -24.27
CA LYS A 142 14.26 6.26 -23.84
C LYS A 142 14.37 7.79 -23.82
N SER A 143 13.47 8.55 -24.45
CA SER A 143 13.57 10.01 -24.52
C SER A 143 12.30 10.71 -24.06
N LEU A 144 12.48 11.78 -23.28
CA LEU A 144 11.48 12.73 -22.79
C LEU A 144 11.79 14.15 -23.32
N ASP A 145 12.46 14.28 -24.47
CA ASP A 145 12.95 15.58 -24.96
C ASP A 145 11.82 16.58 -25.27
N GLN A 146 10.65 16.09 -25.70
CA GLN A 146 9.44 16.90 -25.91
C GLN A 146 8.32 16.38 -25.04
N ALA A 147 8.36 16.70 -23.74
CA ALA A 147 7.36 16.28 -22.77
C ALA A 147 6.29 17.36 -22.54
N TYR A 148 5.07 16.90 -22.31
CA TYR A 148 3.89 17.70 -22.02
C TYR A 148 3.18 17.11 -20.80
N ASP A 149 2.70 18.00 -19.93
CA ASP A 149 1.89 17.63 -18.78
C ASP A 149 0.43 17.70 -19.15
N ILE A 150 -0.27 16.58 -18.96
CA ILE A 150 -1.68 16.42 -19.30
C ILE A 150 -2.47 16.16 -18.01
N LEU A 151 -3.53 16.92 -17.80
CA LEU A 151 -4.54 16.64 -16.78
C LEU A 151 -5.84 16.26 -17.47
N VAL A 152 -6.26 15.02 -17.29
CA VAL A 152 -7.50 14.50 -17.84
C VAL A 152 -8.57 14.55 -16.76
N ILE A 153 -9.60 15.37 -16.96
CA ILE A 153 -10.76 15.45 -16.07
C ILE A 153 -11.85 14.53 -16.59
N TYR A 154 -12.44 13.76 -15.67
CA TYR A 154 -13.54 12.85 -15.94
C TYR A 154 -14.78 13.31 -15.17
N GLU A 155 -15.95 12.96 -15.68
CA GLU A 155 -17.24 13.34 -15.09
C GLU A 155 -17.43 12.78 -13.67
N ASN A 156 -17.04 11.51 -13.45
CA ASN A 156 -17.36 10.76 -12.24
C ASN A 156 -16.13 10.10 -11.57
N ARG A 157 -14.92 10.60 -11.85
CA ARG A 157 -13.71 10.09 -11.18
C ARG A 157 -12.64 11.15 -11.00
N LYS A 158 -11.68 10.84 -10.11
CA LYS A 158 -10.51 11.70 -9.87
C LYS A 158 -9.74 11.93 -11.18
N PRO A 159 -9.22 13.15 -11.40
CA PRO A 159 -8.50 13.47 -12.62
C PRO A 159 -7.18 12.69 -12.68
N ASP A 160 -6.82 12.26 -13.90
CA ASP A 160 -5.54 11.61 -14.14
C ASP A 160 -4.49 12.64 -14.53
N LYS A 161 -3.34 12.53 -13.88
CA LYS A 161 -2.13 13.27 -14.25
C LYS A 161 -1.29 12.38 -15.14
N CYS A 162 -1.08 12.81 -16.37
CA CYS A 162 -0.33 12.08 -17.38
C CYS A 162 0.81 12.95 -17.91
N LYS A 163 1.89 12.30 -18.34
CA LYS A 163 2.92 12.88 -19.18
C LYS A 163 2.77 12.32 -20.58
N LEU A 164 2.79 13.20 -21.56
CA LEU A 164 2.84 12.85 -22.96
C LEU A 164 4.18 13.29 -23.52
N TRP A 165 4.78 12.49 -24.39
CA TRP A 165 5.95 12.94 -25.14
C TRP A 165 5.93 12.41 -26.56
N ILE A 166 6.62 13.13 -27.42
CA ILE A 166 6.75 12.84 -28.85
C ILE A 166 8.18 12.36 -29.10
N ASP A 167 8.31 11.21 -29.75
CA ASP A 167 9.59 10.65 -30.22
C ASP A 167 9.44 10.26 -31.69
N GLY A 168 9.88 11.17 -32.57
CA GLY A 168 9.63 11.11 -34.02
C GLY A 168 8.13 11.14 -34.32
N ASP A 169 7.63 10.13 -35.05
CA ASP A 169 6.22 9.99 -35.41
C ASP A 169 5.38 9.23 -34.37
N LYS A 170 5.93 9.00 -33.18
CA LYS A 170 5.28 8.21 -32.13
C LYS A 170 4.97 9.07 -30.94
N VAL A 171 3.75 8.90 -30.43
CA VAL A 171 3.29 9.58 -29.23
C VAL A 171 3.11 8.57 -28.12
N TYR A 172 3.66 8.91 -26.96
CA TYR A 172 3.65 8.09 -25.78
C TYR A 172 2.99 8.83 -24.63
N ILE A 173 2.28 8.09 -23.78
CA ILE A 173 1.59 8.62 -22.60
C ILE A 173 1.92 7.74 -21.40
N LYS A 174 2.29 8.36 -20.28
CA LYS A 174 2.50 7.72 -18.99
C LYS A 174 1.61 8.39 -17.95
N LYS A 175 0.84 7.61 -17.20
CA LYS A 175 0.18 8.14 -15.99
C LYS A 175 1.21 8.27 -14.89
N ILE A 176 1.28 9.38 -14.17
CA ILE A 176 2.32 9.61 -13.15
C ILE A 176 2.22 8.64 -11.97
N LYS A 177 1.00 8.19 -11.65
CA LYS A 177 0.76 7.20 -10.60
C LYS A 177 1.10 5.77 -11.02
N GLU A 178 1.23 5.49 -12.32
CA GLU A 178 1.47 4.14 -12.84
C GLU A 178 2.84 4.06 -13.52
N GLN A 179 3.53 2.92 -13.40
CA GLN A 179 4.78 2.70 -14.14
C GLN A 179 4.55 2.24 -15.59
N ARG A 180 3.30 2.24 -16.06
CA ARG A 180 2.93 1.78 -17.40
C ARG A 180 3.01 2.94 -18.39
N ILE A 181 3.68 2.67 -19.51
CA ILE A 181 3.72 3.56 -20.66
C ILE A 181 2.75 3.02 -21.71
N TYR A 182 1.96 3.91 -22.28
CA TYR A 182 1.01 3.62 -23.34
C TYR A 182 1.47 4.31 -24.61
N LYS A 183 1.29 3.66 -25.76
CA LYS A 183 1.61 4.20 -27.07
C LYS A 183 0.33 4.48 -27.82
N ILE A 184 0.20 5.67 -28.41
CA ILE A 184 -0.94 6.00 -29.27
C ILE A 184 -0.81 5.21 -30.59
N GLU A 185 -1.94 4.78 -31.15
CA GLU A 185 -1.99 4.13 -32.47
C GLU A 185 -1.38 5.05 -33.54
N LYS A 186 -0.67 4.46 -34.52
CA LYS A 186 0.08 5.24 -35.52
C LYS A 186 -0.84 6.21 -36.28
N ASP A 187 -2.00 5.72 -36.70
CA ASP A 187 -2.99 6.48 -37.48
C ASP A 187 -3.56 7.68 -36.71
N LYS A 188 -3.55 7.62 -35.37
CA LYS A 188 -4.01 8.70 -34.49
C LYS A 188 -2.86 9.59 -34.00
N SER A 189 -1.62 9.11 -34.10
CA SER A 189 -0.43 9.83 -33.62
C SER A 189 -0.17 11.11 -34.43
N GLU A 190 -0.35 11.07 -35.76
CA GLU A 190 -0.19 12.24 -36.63
C GLU A 190 -1.15 13.37 -36.25
N LYS A 191 -2.42 13.03 -35.98
CA LYS A 191 -3.44 13.99 -35.57
C LYS A 191 -3.13 14.61 -34.21
N VAL A 192 -2.66 13.79 -33.26
CA VAL A 192 -2.24 14.26 -31.93
C VAL A 192 -1.03 15.20 -32.02
N ILE A 193 -0.02 14.85 -32.84
CA ILE A 193 1.15 15.72 -33.07
C ILE A 193 0.73 17.05 -33.69
N ALA A 194 -0.17 17.02 -34.68
CA ALA A 194 -0.69 18.23 -35.30
C ALA A 194 -1.42 19.14 -34.30
N MET A 195 -2.27 18.57 -33.43
CA MET A 195 -2.95 19.32 -32.36
C MET A 195 -1.97 19.95 -31.38
N ILE A 196 -0.92 19.21 -30.99
CA ILE A 196 0.11 19.73 -30.09
C ILE A 196 0.91 20.87 -30.75
N ARG A 197 1.23 20.77 -32.04
CA ARG A 197 1.91 21.84 -32.78
C ARG A 197 1.07 23.09 -32.93
N ASP A 198 -0.19 22.95 -33.33
CA ASP A 198 -1.15 24.06 -33.41
C ASP A 198 -1.29 24.75 -32.05
N MET A 199 -1.30 23.96 -30.97
CA MET A 199 -1.25 24.51 -29.62
C MET A 199 0.03 25.29 -29.31
N GLU A 200 1.21 24.78 -29.67
CA GLU A 200 2.47 25.51 -29.45
C GLU A 200 2.49 26.85 -30.21
N GLU A 201 1.89 26.90 -31.40
CA GLU A 201 1.73 28.13 -32.19
C GLU A 201 0.73 29.11 -31.55
N GLN A 202 -0.41 28.62 -31.07
CA GLN A 202 -1.46 29.44 -30.45
C GLN A 202 -1.04 30.03 -29.10
N VAL A 203 -0.28 29.28 -28.32
CA VAL A 203 0.10 29.67 -26.96
C VAL A 203 1.27 30.65 -26.93
N GLN A 204 1.98 30.87 -28.07
CA GLN A 204 3.23 31.65 -28.15
C GLN A 204 4.12 31.41 -26.93
N PHE A 205 4.71 30.21 -26.84
CA PHE A 205 5.82 29.99 -25.92
C PHE A 205 7.02 30.87 -26.28
#